data_AF-A0A136WEA0-F1
#
_entry.id   AF-A0A136WEA0-F1
#
_cell.length_a   1.000
_cell.length_b   1.000
_cell.length_c   1.000
_cell.angle_alpha   90.00
_cell.angle_beta   90.00
_cell.angle_gamma   90.00
#
_symmetry.space_group_name_H-M   'P 1'
#
loop_
_entity.id
_entity.type
_entity.pdbx_description
1 polymer ?
#
loop_
_entity_poly.entity_id
_entity_poly.type
_entity_poly.pdbx_seq_one_letter_code
_entity_poly.pdbx_strand_id
1 'polypeptide(L)' 'MVSKLKLKRIELGLKQKDVAKQVGITPQYLMNLENGKSKNPSIKVMKEISAILDCPVQELFFGTGAATLTETK' A
#
# COMPACT_ATOMS: atom_id res chain seq x y z
N MET A 1 3.28 8.32 12.72
CA MET A 1 2.14 8.49 11.80
C MET A 1 1.94 7.18 11.05
N VAL A 2 0.73 6.60 11.03
CA VAL A 2 0.45 5.33 10.34
C VAL A 2 0.06 5.65 8.90
N SER A 3 0.66 4.97 7.91
CA SER A 3 0.31 5.17 6.50
C SER A 3 -1.02 4.49 6.13
N LYS A 4 -1.71 5.03 5.12
CA LYS A 4 -2.91 4.41 4.52
C LYS A 4 -2.62 2.99 4.04
N LEU A 5 -1.44 2.78 3.46
CA LEU A 5 -0.94 1.46 3.07
C LEU A 5 -1.00 0.44 4.21
N LYS A 6 -0.49 0.83 5.39
CA LYS A 6 -0.50 -0.04 6.58
C LYS A 6 -1.92 -0.32 7.07
N LEU A 7 -2.77 0.71 7.09
CA LEU A 7 -4.16 0.57 7.54
C LEU A 7 -4.92 -0.41 6.65
N LYS A 8 -4.85 -0.25 5.32
CA LYS A 8 -5.56 -1.12 4.39
C LYS A 8 -5.09 -2.57 4.46
N ARG A 9 -3.77 -2.80 4.62
CA ARG A 9 -3.25 -4.15 4.83
C ARG A 9 -3.81 -4.81 6.10
N ILE A 10 -3.91 -4.06 7.20
CA ILE A 10 -4.43 -4.58 8.47
C ILE A 10 -5.94 -4.84 8.38
N GLU A 11 -6.69 -3.97 7.72
CA GLU A 11 -8.13 -4.14 7.45
C GLU A 11 -8.42 -5.46 6.72
N LEU A 12 -7.55 -5.83 5.77
CA LEU A 12 -7.63 -7.11 5.04
C LEU A 12 -7.03 -8.31 5.80
N GLY A 13 -6.52 -8.12 7.03
CA GLY A 13 -5.92 -9.19 7.83
C GLY A 13 -4.61 -9.75 7.27
N LEU A 14 -3.97 -9.05 6.33
CA LEU A 14 -2.78 -9.55 5.63
C LEU A 14 -1.50 -9.30 6.43
N LYS A 15 -0.59 -10.28 6.47
CA LYS A 15 0.74 -10.09 7.09
C LYS A 15 1.69 -9.43 6.09
N GLN A 16 2.60 -8.60 6.60
CA GLN A 16 3.62 -7.94 5.77
C GLN A 16 4.44 -8.93 4.94
N LYS A 17 4.83 -10.07 5.53
CA LYS A 17 5.60 -11.10 4.83
C LYS A 17 4.88 -11.69 3.63
N ASP A 18 3.55 -11.80 3.70
CA ASP A 18 2.75 -12.45 2.66
C ASP A 18 2.54 -11.48 1.48
N VAL A 19 2.24 -10.21 1.78
CA VAL A 19 2.18 -9.14 0.75
C VAL A 19 3.54 -8.95 0.09
N ALA A 20 4.62 -8.84 0.87
CA ALA A 20 5.97 -8.66 0.34
C ALA A 20 6.39 -9.80 -0.58
N LYS A 21 6.06 -11.05 -0.20
CA LYS A 21 6.31 -12.24 -1.04
C LYS A 21 5.55 -12.17 -2.36
N GLN A 22 4.29 -11.76 -2.36
CA GLN A 22 3.47 -11.66 -3.58
C GLN A 22 3.97 -10.57 -4.54
N VAL A 23 4.45 -9.45 -4.00
CA VAL A 23 5.04 -8.33 -4.78
C VAL A 23 6.50 -8.62 -5.20
N GLY A 24 7.15 -9.63 -4.60
CA GLY A 24 8.56 -9.90 -4.86
C GLY A 24 9.52 -8.86 -4.26
N ILE A 25 9.16 -8.31 -3.09
CA ILE A 25 10.01 -7.39 -2.30
C ILE A 25 10.33 -7.99 -0.93
N THR A 26 11.27 -7.39 -0.20
CA THR A 26 11.55 -7.83 1.17
C THR A 26 10.46 -7.34 2.14
N PRO A 27 10.12 -8.11 3.19
CA PRO A 27 9.19 -7.65 4.24
C PRO A 27 9.66 -6.35 4.90
N GLN A 28 10.98 -6.18 5.05
CA GLN A 28 11.61 -4.96 5.54
C GLN A 28 11.30 -3.75 4.64
N TYR A 29 11.33 -3.93 3.32
CA TYR A 29 11.02 -2.86 2.38
C TYR A 29 9.54 -2.45 2.47
N LEU A 30 8.62 -3.42 2.53
CA LEU A 30 7.20 -3.12 2.77
C LEU A 30 6.98 -2.40 4.12
N MET A 31 7.64 -2.84 5.19
CA MET A 31 7.59 -2.15 6.48
C MET A 31 8.14 -0.72 6.39
N ASN A 32 9.22 -0.49 5.64
CA ASN A 32 9.79 0.83 5.44
C ASN A 32 8.83 1.74 4.66
N LEU A 33 8.13 1.22 3.64
CA LEU A 33 7.07 1.95 2.92
C LEU A 33 5.93 2.32 3.89
N GLU A 34 5.46 1.35 4.68
CA GLU A 34 4.38 1.55 5.64
C GLU A 34 4.68 2.59 6.73
N ASN A 35 5.95 2.74 7.08
CA ASN A 35 6.41 3.69 8.09
C ASN A 35 6.97 5.00 7.47
N GLY A 36 6.89 5.16 6.15
CA GLY A 36 7.38 6.36 5.44
C GLY A 36 8.90 6.52 5.43
N LYS A 37 9.67 5.47 5.79
CA LYS A 37 11.13 5.43 5.67
C LYS A 37 11.57 5.31 4.21
N SER A 38 10.81 4.58 3.40
CA SER A 38 10.94 4.54 1.95
C SER A 38 9.73 5.26 1.35
N LYS A 39 9.97 6.22 0.44
CA LYS A 39 8.92 7.10 -0.11
C LYS A 39 8.77 7.03 -1.63
N ASN A 40 9.70 6.37 -2.31
CA ASN A 40 9.74 6.31 -3.77
C ASN A 40 9.82 4.85 -4.27
N PRO A 41 8.78 4.02 -4.05
CA PRO A 41 8.68 2.72 -4.69
C PRO A 41 8.55 2.84 -6.21
N SER A 42 8.95 1.80 -6.94
CA SER A 42 8.74 1.76 -8.39
C SER A 42 7.25 1.70 -8.73
N ILE A 43 6.88 2.14 -9.94
CA ILE A 43 5.50 2.05 -10.44
C ILE A 43 4.99 0.61 -10.41
N LYS A 44 5.86 -0.36 -10.73
CA LYS A 44 5.54 -1.79 -10.66
C LYS A 44 5.12 -2.20 -9.24
N VAL A 45 5.94 -1.86 -8.24
CA VAL A 45 5.66 -2.16 -6.82
C VAL A 45 4.36 -1.49 -6.36
N MET A 46 4.14 -0.23 -6.74
CA MET A 46 2.90 0.47 -6.39
C MET A 46 1.66 -0.22 -6.95
N LYS A 47 1.69 -0.63 -8.23
CA LYS A 47 0.58 -1.33 -8.90
C LYS A 47 0.31 -2.71 -8.29
N GLU A 48 1.35 -3.49 -8.01
CA GLU A 48 1.19 -4.82 -7.42
C GLU A 48 0.62 -4.73 -5.99
N ILE A 49 1.12 -3.81 -5.17
CA ILE A 49 0.56 -3.54 -3.84
C ILE A 49 -0.91 -3.10 -3.93
N SER A 50 -1.23 -2.20 -4.86
CA SER A 50 -2.59 -1.72 -5.11
C SER A 50 -3.55 -2.85 -5.49
N ALA A 51 -3.11 -3.78 -6.34
CA ALA A 51 -3.90 -4.94 -6.73
C ALA A 51 -4.14 -5.91 -5.55
N ILE A 52 -3.12 -6.17 -4.73
CA ILE A 52 -3.26 -7.07 -3.56
C ILE A 52 -4.17 -6.48 -2.48
N LEU A 53 -4.11 -5.16 -2.30
CA LEU A 53 -4.87 -4.46 -1.28
C LEU A 53 -6.24 -3.95 -1.75
N ASP A 54 -6.61 -4.27 -3.00
CA ASP A 54 -7.84 -3.83 -3.65
C ASP A 54 -8.15 -2.35 -3.38
N CYS A 55 -7.14 -1.50 -3.63
CA CYS A 55 -7.19 -0.07 -3.32
C CYS A 55 -6.37 0.71 -4.33
N PRO A 56 -6.88 1.83 -4.88
CA PRO A 56 -6.16 2.62 -5.87
C PRO A 56 -4.77 3.07 -5.41
N VAL A 57 -3.79 3.04 -6.32
CA VAL A 57 -2.43 3.56 -6.07
C VAL A 57 -2.47 4.99 -5.50
N GLN A 58 -3.37 5.83 -6.01
CA GLN A 58 -3.55 7.20 -5.55
C GLN A 58 -3.88 7.28 -4.06
N GLU A 59 -4.77 6.42 -3.58
CA GLU A 59 -5.17 6.41 -2.17
C GLU A 59 -4.06 5.90 -1.26
N LEU A 60 -3.32 4.87 -1.69
CA LEU A 60 -2.29 4.24 -0.87
C LEU A 60 -1.03 5.11 -0.72
N PHE A 61 -0.62 5.80 -1.79
CA PHE A 61 0.69 6.47 -1.85
C PHE A 61 0.63 7.99 -1.92
N PHE A 62 -0.47 8.58 -2.42
CA PHE A 62 -0.53 10.01 -2.74
C PHE A 62 -1.67 10.77 -2.02
N GLY A 63 -2.60 10.06 -1.38
CA GLY A 63 -3.75 10.69 -0.72
C GLY A 63 -3.36 11.38 0.59
N THR A 64 -3.10 12.69 0.54
CA THR A 64 -3.22 13.59 1.71
C THR A 64 -4.68 13.67 2.14
N GLY A 65 -4.97 13.57 3.44
CA GLY A 65 -6.32 13.31 3.95
C GLY A 65 -7.42 14.27 3.45
N ALA A 66 -8.41 13.74 2.74
CA ALA A 66 -9.85 14.02 2.81
C ALA A 66 -10.58 13.16 1.75
N ALA A 67 -11.87 12.92 1.99
CA ALA A 67 -12.76 12.02 1.26
C ALA A 67 -13.09 12.42 -0.20
N THR A 68 -13.75 11.49 -0.89
CA THR A 68 -14.34 11.53 -2.26
C THR A 68 -13.30 11.35 -3.37
N LEU A 69 -13.45 10.40 -4.31
CA LEU A 69 -14.60 10.16 -5.18
C LEU A 69 -14.86 8.67 -5.39
N THR A 70 -16.13 8.30 -5.26
CA THR A 70 -16.73 7.12 -5.89
C THR A 70 -16.46 7.11 -7.39
N GLU A 71 -15.93 6.02 -7.94
CA GLU A 71 -16.25 5.61 -9.31
C GLU A 71 -16.63 4.13 -9.29
N THR A 72 -17.92 3.92 -9.05
CA THR A 72 -18.69 2.85 -9.65
C THR A 72 -18.54 2.95 -11.17
N LYS A 73 -18.10 1.87 -11.82
CA LYS A 73 -18.60 1.51 -13.14
C LYS A 73 -18.68 0.00 -13.26
#